data_AF-A0A8G0PHW9-F1
#
_entry.id   AF-A0A8G0PHW9-F1
#
_cell.length_a   1.000
_cell.length_b   1.000
_cell.length_c   1.000
_cell.angle_alpha   90.00
_cell.angle_beta   90.00
_cell.angle_gamma   90.00
#
_symmetry.space_group_name_H-M   'P 1'
#
loop_
_entity.id
_entity.type
_entity.pdbx_description
1 polymer ?
#
loop_
_entity_poly.entity_id
_entity_poly.type
_entity_poly.pdbx_seq_one_letter_code
_entity_poly.pdbx_strand_id
1 'polypeptide(L)'
;MGAGDPVLYSLRYKAFRLIGLHSVCAVLFTLGFAFREYASYHYIYTGAKGTPLIIFILSQVFINVCPPLLELSNYHVLGRIFGYVPHCAPIPASRVMLTFGGLMGLVETLNAVGVALSANPSASPGQQKLASNLLIAVLVIQLGVIATFFCMAAIFHMRCIKAAVQAKAVKTLLITLYMSMALIFIRCIYRLVEHTGNTKIDITDMEALKSLSPLLRYEVFFYIFEATLMFLNSAIWNVWNPGRFLPSSPHTYLAQDGTEATVEVIPDGRSLLAKIANVLTFGLLFRRKNTTVIFEELAAYDRSEQAGVQVHK
;
A
#
# COMPACT_ATOMS: atom_id res chain seq x y z
N MET A 1 -19.55 -18.80 11.81
CA MET A 1 -18.92 -17.56 12.29
C MET A 1 -17.81 -17.95 13.24
N GLY A 2 -16.57 -17.95 12.77
CA GLY A 2 -15.39 -18.18 13.60
C GLY A 2 -14.34 -17.21 13.12
N ALA A 3 -14.09 -16.16 13.90
CA ALA A 3 -12.99 -15.24 13.67
C ALA A 3 -11.69 -15.99 14.01
N GLY A 4 -11.23 -16.85 13.11
CA GLY A 4 -9.90 -17.44 13.20
C GLY A 4 -8.86 -16.36 12.92
N ASP A 5 -7.77 -16.39 13.67
CA ASP A 5 -6.75 -15.35 13.66
C ASP A 5 -6.33 -14.97 12.22
N PRO A 6 -6.20 -13.67 11.90
CA PRO A 6 -5.83 -13.17 10.58
C PRO A 6 -4.58 -13.84 10.00
N VAL A 7 -3.65 -14.20 10.89
CA VAL A 7 -2.37 -14.87 10.59
C VAL A 7 -2.58 -16.34 10.20
N LEU A 8 -3.48 -17.05 10.86
CA LEU A 8 -3.80 -18.45 10.56
C LEU A 8 -4.60 -18.58 9.24
N TYR A 9 -5.47 -17.60 8.96
CA TYR A 9 -6.20 -17.56 7.69
C TYR A 9 -5.28 -17.33 6.47
N SER A 10 -4.25 -16.48 6.59
CA SER A 10 -3.32 -16.22 5.49
C SER A 10 -2.40 -17.42 5.18
N LEU A 11 -2.03 -18.19 6.20
CA LEU A 11 -1.27 -19.44 6.07
C LEU A 11 -2.10 -20.56 5.43
N ARG A 12 -3.38 -20.68 5.79
CA ARG A 12 -4.25 -21.79 5.35
C ARG A 12 -4.61 -21.77 3.85
N TYR A 13 -4.64 -20.58 3.23
CA TYR A 13 -5.05 -20.43 1.81
C TYR A 13 -3.88 -20.25 0.82
N LYS A 14 -2.62 -20.44 1.22
CA LYS A 14 -1.43 -20.11 0.39
C LYS A 14 -1.47 -18.68 -0.20
N ALA A 15 -2.27 -17.79 0.40
CA ALA A 15 -2.50 -16.41 -0.04
C ALA A 15 -1.46 -15.43 0.52
N PHE A 16 -0.40 -15.95 1.15
CA PHE A 16 0.67 -15.16 1.76
C PHE A 16 1.34 -14.19 0.78
N ARG A 17 1.39 -14.55 -0.52
CA ARG A 17 1.89 -13.64 -1.57
C ARG A 17 1.06 -12.37 -1.75
N LEU A 18 -0.23 -12.39 -1.39
CA LEU A 18 -1.15 -11.27 -1.62
C LEU A 18 -1.55 -10.53 -0.33
N ILE A 19 -1.61 -11.23 0.80
CA ILE A 19 -2.08 -10.68 2.09
C ILE A 19 -1.01 -10.68 3.18
N GLY A 20 0.19 -11.22 2.89
CA GLY A 20 1.30 -11.24 3.85
C GLY A 20 1.59 -9.86 4.41
N LEU A 21 1.46 -8.82 3.59
CA LEU A 21 1.71 -7.43 4.01
C LEU A 21 0.70 -6.93 5.05
N HIS A 22 -0.59 -7.29 4.93
CA HIS A 22 -1.60 -6.97 5.95
C HIS A 22 -1.33 -7.72 7.26
N SER A 23 -0.86 -8.96 7.19
CA SER A 23 -0.50 -9.74 8.38
C SER A 23 0.70 -9.12 9.10
N VAL A 24 1.71 -8.67 8.35
CA VAL A 24 2.85 -7.92 8.89
C VAL A 24 2.40 -6.61 9.53
N CYS A 25 1.51 -5.84 8.88
CA CYS A 25 0.96 -4.61 9.45
C CYS A 25 0.21 -4.86 10.76
N ALA A 26 -0.57 -5.95 10.86
CA ALA A 26 -1.28 -6.29 12.09
C ALA A 26 -0.32 -6.57 13.26
N VAL A 27 0.77 -7.31 13.00
CA VAL A 27 1.81 -7.56 14.00
C VAL A 27 2.51 -6.27 14.42
N LEU A 28 2.91 -5.43 13.45
CA LEU A 28 3.57 -4.16 13.72
C LEU A 28 2.68 -3.20 14.51
N PHE A 29 1.40 -3.07 14.15
CA PHE A 29 0.45 -2.28 14.94
C PHE A 29 0.32 -2.78 16.38
N THR A 30 0.19 -4.10 16.56
CA THR A 30 0.08 -4.71 17.90
C THR A 30 1.31 -4.40 18.75
N LEU A 31 2.52 -4.56 18.18
CA LEU A 31 3.77 -4.20 18.85
C LEU A 31 3.87 -2.70 19.13
N GLY A 32 3.47 -1.85 18.18
CA GLY A 32 3.49 -0.41 18.32
C GLY A 32 2.61 0.09 19.47
N PHE A 33 1.40 -0.45 19.60
CA PHE A 33 0.50 -0.12 20.71
C PHE A 33 0.94 -0.74 22.03
N ALA A 34 1.45 -1.97 22.04
CA ALA A 34 2.01 -2.58 23.26
C ALA A 34 3.20 -1.76 23.80
N PHE A 35 4.08 -1.27 22.93
CA PHE A 35 5.17 -0.36 23.32
C PHE A 35 4.66 1.01 23.75
N ARG A 36 3.58 1.51 23.15
CA ARG A 36 2.94 2.77 23.57
C ARG A 36 2.39 2.66 24.98
N GLU A 37 1.70 1.56 25.29
CA GLU A 37 1.18 1.26 26.62
C GLU A 37 2.30 1.04 27.63
N TYR A 38 3.34 0.28 27.28
CA TYR A 38 4.50 0.12 28.17
C TYR A 38 5.17 1.46 28.50
N ALA A 39 5.35 2.32 27.48
CA ALA A 39 5.94 3.64 27.64
C ALA A 39 5.10 4.59 28.50
N SER A 40 3.77 4.43 28.53
CA SER A 40 2.90 5.28 29.38
C SER A 40 3.03 4.94 30.88
N TYR A 41 3.37 3.70 31.23
CA TYR A 41 3.61 3.29 32.63
C TYR A 41 5.04 3.56 33.11
N HIS A 42 6.02 3.71 32.20
CA HIS A 42 7.45 3.88 32.53
C HIS A 42 7.96 5.26 32.10
N TYR A 43 7.45 6.32 32.74
CA TYR A 43 7.84 7.71 32.42
C TYR A 43 9.35 7.98 32.57
N ILE A 44 9.78 9.02 31.85
CA ILE A 44 11.15 9.58 31.73
C ILE A 44 11.81 9.92 33.09
N TYR A 45 11.08 9.94 34.20
CA TYR A 45 11.59 10.21 35.55
C TYR A 45 12.08 8.97 36.32
N THR A 46 11.83 7.76 35.81
CA THR A 46 12.41 6.54 36.35
C THR A 46 13.89 6.51 35.91
N GLY A 47 14.85 6.45 36.84
CA GLY A 47 16.29 6.70 36.64
C GLY A 47 17.06 5.85 35.59
N ALA A 48 16.37 5.09 34.74
CA ALA A 48 16.92 4.40 33.58
C ALA A 48 17.11 5.38 32.40
N LYS A 49 18.32 5.96 32.30
CA LYS A 49 18.70 6.84 31.19
C LYS A 49 18.55 6.12 29.84
N GLY A 50 17.69 6.61 28.96
CA GLY A 50 17.62 6.24 27.53
C GLY A 50 16.61 5.17 27.13
N THR A 51 16.30 4.19 27.99
CA THR A 51 15.37 3.08 27.67
C THR A 51 13.92 3.52 27.38
N PRO A 52 13.32 4.47 28.14
CA PRO A 52 11.96 4.92 27.85
C PRO A 52 11.82 5.64 26.51
N LEU A 53 12.84 6.42 26.13
CA LEU A 53 12.85 7.18 24.88
C LEU A 53 12.91 6.26 23.66
N ILE A 54 13.77 5.24 23.67
CA ILE A 54 13.86 4.29 22.55
C ILE A 54 12.56 3.50 22.38
N ILE A 55 11.89 3.11 23.47
CA ILE A 55 10.60 2.39 23.39
C ILE A 55 9.52 3.29 22.79
N PHE A 56 9.48 4.58 23.17
CA PHE A 56 8.57 5.55 22.56
C PHE A 56 8.84 5.72 21.06
N ILE A 57 10.12 5.85 20.65
CA ILE A 57 10.50 5.96 19.23
C ILE A 57 10.06 4.70 18.46
N LEU A 58 10.33 3.51 18.99
CA LEU A 58 9.93 2.25 18.37
C LEU A 58 8.40 2.14 18.23
N SER A 59 7.65 2.58 19.23
CA SER A 59 6.18 2.67 19.16
C SER A 59 5.73 3.55 17.99
N GLN A 60 6.30 4.75 17.85
CA GLN A 60 5.98 5.65 16.73
C GLN A 60 6.34 5.03 15.39
N VAL A 61 7.52 4.40 15.27
CA VAL A 61 7.97 3.79 14.02
C VAL A 61 7.04 2.65 13.60
N PHE A 62 6.68 1.75 14.51
CA PHE A 62 5.82 0.62 14.21
C PHE A 62 4.39 1.01 13.82
N ILE A 63 3.84 2.06 14.44
CA ILE A 63 2.52 2.59 14.05
C ILE A 63 2.61 3.28 12.68
N ASN A 64 3.64 4.10 12.45
CA ASN A 64 3.74 4.91 11.23
C ASN A 64 4.21 4.14 9.99
N VAL A 65 4.82 2.96 10.12
CA VAL A 65 5.27 2.15 8.97
C VAL A 65 4.15 1.33 8.32
N CYS A 66 3.13 0.94 9.09
CA CYS A 66 1.97 0.19 8.59
C CYS A 66 1.22 0.83 7.40
N PRO A 67 0.89 2.13 7.44
CA PRO A 67 0.15 2.82 6.37
C PRO A 67 0.76 2.72 4.95
N PRO A 68 2.05 3.05 4.72
CA PRO A 68 2.64 2.88 3.40
C PRO A 68 2.68 1.40 2.99
N LEU A 69 2.85 0.46 3.94
CA LEU A 69 2.73 -0.96 3.63
C LEU A 69 1.30 -1.35 3.20
N LEU A 70 0.27 -0.82 3.85
CA LEU A 70 -1.13 -1.05 3.47
C LEU A 70 -1.45 -0.47 2.09
N GLU A 71 -0.90 0.70 1.77
CA GLU A 71 -1.02 1.29 0.45
C GLU A 71 -0.27 0.48 -0.61
N LEU A 72 0.93 -0.04 -0.30
CA LEU A 72 1.67 -0.93 -1.20
C LEU A 72 0.87 -2.20 -1.51
N SER A 73 0.13 -2.70 -0.52
CA SER A 73 -0.80 -3.82 -0.71
C SER A 73 -1.90 -3.47 -1.72
N ASN A 74 -2.48 -2.26 -1.66
CA ASN A 74 -3.46 -1.80 -2.62
C ASN A 74 -2.89 -1.73 -4.04
N TYR A 75 -1.66 -1.23 -4.20
CA TYR A 75 -0.97 -1.20 -5.49
C TYR A 75 -0.78 -2.61 -6.05
N HIS A 76 -0.41 -3.55 -5.19
CA HIS A 76 -0.26 -4.95 -5.55
C HIS A 76 -1.58 -5.58 -6.01
N VAL A 77 -2.66 -5.36 -5.25
CA VAL A 77 -3.98 -5.88 -5.59
C VAL A 77 -4.48 -5.29 -6.91
N LEU A 78 -4.36 -3.98 -7.12
CA LEU A 78 -4.76 -3.37 -8.40
C LEU A 78 -3.92 -3.89 -9.56
N GLY A 79 -2.60 -4.06 -9.38
CA GLY A 79 -1.75 -4.69 -10.38
C GLY A 79 -2.21 -6.10 -10.76
N ARG A 80 -2.69 -6.90 -9.79
CA ARG A 80 -3.26 -8.22 -10.06
C ARG A 80 -4.60 -8.14 -10.79
N ILE A 81 -5.46 -7.18 -10.46
CA ILE A 81 -6.73 -6.95 -11.16
C ILE A 81 -6.44 -6.58 -12.64
N PHE A 82 -5.43 -5.75 -12.90
CA PHE A 82 -5.01 -5.42 -14.28
C PHE A 82 -4.46 -6.64 -15.02
N GLY A 83 -3.76 -7.54 -14.32
CA GLY A 83 -3.30 -8.79 -14.90
C GLY A 83 -4.45 -9.76 -15.22
N TYR A 84 -5.51 -9.73 -14.43
CA TYR A 84 -6.70 -10.56 -14.64
C TYR A 84 -7.58 -10.02 -15.78
N VAL A 85 -7.72 -8.70 -15.95
CA VAL A 85 -8.47 -8.09 -17.05
C VAL A 85 -7.57 -7.12 -17.87
N PRO A 86 -6.62 -7.66 -18.65
CA PRO A 86 -5.62 -6.84 -19.35
C PRO A 86 -6.22 -5.91 -20.40
N HIS A 87 -7.30 -6.31 -21.07
CA HIS A 87 -7.98 -5.52 -22.11
C HIS A 87 -8.56 -4.19 -21.59
N CYS A 88 -8.88 -4.11 -20.29
CA CYS A 88 -9.38 -2.88 -19.65
C CYS A 88 -8.27 -2.06 -18.97
N ALA A 89 -7.07 -2.61 -18.81
CA ALA A 89 -5.99 -1.99 -18.04
C ALA A 89 -5.44 -0.71 -18.73
N PRO A 90 -5.34 0.43 -18.02
CA PRO A 90 -4.69 1.64 -18.56
C PRO A 90 -3.19 1.48 -18.75
N ILE A 91 -2.54 0.73 -17.86
CA ILE A 91 -1.12 0.42 -17.90
C ILE A 91 -0.91 -1.08 -17.64
N PRO A 92 0.20 -1.68 -18.11
CA PRO A 92 0.49 -3.08 -17.83
C PRO A 92 0.62 -3.34 -16.33
N ALA A 93 0.08 -4.47 -15.87
CA ALA A 93 0.14 -4.92 -14.47
C ALA A 93 1.55 -4.86 -13.85
N SER A 94 2.57 -5.22 -14.64
CA SER A 94 3.98 -5.22 -14.21
C SER A 94 4.54 -3.82 -13.94
N ARG A 95 3.92 -2.78 -14.51
CA ARG A 95 4.34 -1.38 -14.33
C ARG A 95 3.67 -0.73 -13.13
N VAL A 96 2.48 -1.17 -12.73
CA VAL A 96 1.76 -0.60 -11.57
C VAL A 96 2.64 -0.67 -10.32
N MET A 97 3.13 -1.86 -9.98
CA MET A 97 3.92 -2.07 -8.76
C MET A 97 5.27 -1.36 -8.82
N LEU A 98 5.92 -1.36 -9.99
CA LEU A 98 7.20 -0.68 -10.18
C LEU A 98 7.06 0.84 -10.02
N THR A 99 6.04 1.43 -10.64
CA THR A 99 5.84 2.89 -10.61
C THR A 99 5.37 3.36 -9.24
N PHE A 100 4.28 2.78 -8.73
CA PHE A 100 3.68 3.26 -7.48
C PHE A 100 4.46 2.77 -6.26
N GLY A 101 4.99 1.53 -6.27
CA GLY A 101 5.88 1.05 -5.21
C GLY A 101 7.23 1.78 -5.19
N GLY A 102 7.81 2.09 -6.35
CA GLY A 102 9.03 2.89 -6.44
C GLY A 102 8.82 4.34 -5.95
N LEU A 103 7.70 4.96 -6.35
CA LEU A 103 7.34 6.31 -5.91
C LEU A 103 7.09 6.36 -4.40
N MET A 104 6.40 5.36 -3.85
CA MET A 104 6.24 5.20 -2.41
C MET A 104 7.58 5.03 -1.70
N GLY A 105 8.48 4.19 -2.21
CA GLY A 105 9.81 4.02 -1.62
C GLY A 105 10.60 5.33 -1.58
N LEU A 106 10.48 6.15 -2.62
CA LEU A 106 11.06 7.51 -2.65
C LEU A 106 10.41 8.41 -1.59
N VAL A 107 9.08 8.45 -1.52
CA VAL A 107 8.35 9.28 -0.55
C VAL A 107 8.69 8.88 0.89
N GLU A 108 8.70 7.59 1.21
CA GLU A 108 9.04 7.09 2.55
C GLU A 108 10.51 7.33 2.92
N THR A 109 11.42 7.29 1.93
CA THR A 109 12.83 7.66 2.17
C THR A 109 12.94 9.14 2.52
N LEU A 110 12.27 10.02 1.76
CA LEU A 110 12.25 11.46 2.06
C LEU A 110 11.58 11.76 3.40
N ASN A 111 10.51 11.03 3.73
CA ASN A 111 9.84 11.10 5.02
C ASN A 111 10.80 10.75 6.17
N ALA A 112 11.50 9.61 6.07
CA ALA A 112 12.47 9.17 7.07
C ALA A 112 13.60 10.19 7.27
N VAL A 113 14.09 10.80 6.18
CA VAL A 113 15.09 11.89 6.25
C VAL A 113 14.52 13.12 6.95
N GLY A 114 13.29 13.53 6.61
CA GLY A 114 12.61 14.65 7.26
C GLY A 114 12.42 14.46 8.76
N VAL A 115 12.00 13.25 9.18
CA VAL A 115 11.84 12.90 10.60
C VAL A 115 13.19 12.83 11.32
N ALA A 116 14.22 12.26 10.69
CA ALA A 116 15.55 12.20 11.29
C ALA A 116 16.15 13.59 11.50
N LEU A 117 15.93 14.51 10.56
CA LEU A 117 16.40 15.89 10.66
C LEU A 117 15.62 16.68 11.71
N SER A 118 14.30 16.48 11.83
CA SER A 118 13.48 17.15 12.85
C SER A 118 13.76 16.63 14.27
N ALA A 119 14.16 15.37 14.40
CA ALA A 119 14.52 14.77 15.69
C ALA A 119 15.93 15.14 16.18
N ASN A 120 16.75 15.84 15.38
CA ASN A 120 18.11 16.21 15.76
C ASN A 120 18.12 17.49 16.64
N PRO A 121 18.41 17.38 17.96
CA PRO A 121 18.38 18.52 18.87
C PRO A 121 19.53 19.51 18.62
N SER A 122 20.59 19.11 17.91
CA SER A 122 21.73 19.96 17.57
C SER A 122 21.59 20.62 16.19
N ALA A 123 20.45 20.46 15.51
CA ALA A 123 20.22 21.03 14.20
C ALA A 123 20.10 22.56 14.25
N SER A 124 20.72 23.24 13.28
CA SER A 124 20.63 24.70 13.15
C SER A 124 19.19 25.15 12.82
N PRO A 125 18.82 26.43 13.07
CA PRO A 125 17.49 26.93 12.72
C PRO A 125 17.14 26.75 11.24
N GLY A 126 18.13 26.85 10.35
CA GLY A 126 17.96 26.58 8.92
C GLY A 126 17.65 25.11 8.62
N GLN A 127 18.30 24.18 9.33
CA GLN A 127 18.06 22.75 9.20
C GLN A 127 16.67 22.34 9.73
N GLN A 128 16.22 22.93 10.84
CA GLN A 128 14.89 22.67 11.38
C GLN A 128 13.78 23.15 10.43
N LYS A 129 13.96 24.34 9.82
CA LYS A 129 13.04 24.85 8.80
C LYS A 129 13.03 23.95 7.55
N LEU A 130 14.20 23.48 7.11
CA LEU A 130 14.31 22.54 6.01
C LEU A 130 13.57 21.23 6.33
N ALA A 131 13.72 20.69 7.54
CA ALA A 131 13.03 19.47 7.98
C ALA A 131 11.50 19.63 7.91
N SER A 132 10.98 20.72 8.47
CA SER A 132 9.54 21.01 8.45
C SER A 132 9.00 21.14 7.02
N ASN A 133 9.68 21.91 6.16
CA ASN A 133 9.28 22.06 4.76
C ASN A 133 9.33 20.73 4.00
N LEU A 134 10.35 19.91 4.27
CA LEU A 134 10.50 18.59 3.65
C LEU A 134 9.35 17.66 4.05
N LEU A 135 8.99 17.61 5.34
CA LEU A 135 7.88 16.78 5.82
C LEU A 135 6.54 17.20 5.20
N ILE A 136 6.27 18.51 5.10
CA ILE A 136 5.07 19.01 4.41
C ILE A 136 5.09 18.64 2.93
N ALA A 137 6.22 18.82 2.24
CA ALA A 137 6.35 18.49 0.82
C ALA A 137 6.10 16.99 0.56
N VAL A 138 6.66 16.11 1.39
CA VAL A 138 6.46 14.66 1.34
C VAL A 138 4.98 14.30 1.49
N LEU A 139 4.29 14.90 2.47
CA LEU A 139 2.85 14.66 2.70
C LEU A 139 1.99 15.12 1.53
N VAL A 140 2.32 16.25 0.90
CA VAL A 140 1.62 16.75 -0.30
C VAL A 140 1.85 15.82 -1.49
N ILE A 141 3.09 15.39 -1.73
CA ILE A 141 3.42 14.44 -2.79
C ILE A 141 2.62 13.15 -2.58
N GLN A 142 2.66 12.59 -1.36
CA GLN A 142 1.92 11.38 -0.98
C GLN A 142 0.43 11.49 -1.32
N LEU A 143 -0.21 12.62 -1.00
CA LEU A 143 -1.61 12.88 -1.31
C LEU A 143 -1.87 12.88 -2.83
N GLY A 144 -0.95 13.45 -3.61
CA GLY A 144 -0.99 13.44 -5.07
C GLY A 144 -0.82 12.03 -5.66
N VAL A 145 0.03 11.19 -5.06
CA VAL A 145 0.20 9.79 -5.48
C VAL A 145 -1.08 9.00 -5.27
N ILE A 146 -1.69 9.09 -4.08
CA ILE A 146 -2.95 8.41 -3.76
C ILE A 146 -4.07 8.88 -4.70
N ALA A 147 -4.18 10.18 -4.96
CA ALA A 147 -5.17 10.72 -5.88
C ALA A 147 -4.97 10.21 -7.31
N THR A 148 -3.72 10.16 -7.79
CA THR A 148 -3.39 9.60 -9.11
C THR A 148 -3.75 8.11 -9.20
N PHE A 149 -3.45 7.35 -8.15
CA PHE A 149 -3.82 5.95 -8.04
C PHE A 149 -5.36 5.77 -8.07
N PHE A 150 -6.11 6.67 -7.41
CA PHE A 150 -7.58 6.69 -7.43
C PHE A 150 -8.14 6.94 -8.82
N CYS A 151 -7.62 7.94 -9.52
CA CYS A 151 -7.98 8.22 -10.91
C CYS A 151 -7.70 7.03 -11.81
N MET A 152 -6.56 6.35 -11.64
CA MET A 152 -6.21 5.16 -12.43
C MET A 152 -7.18 4.00 -12.19
N ALA A 153 -7.56 3.74 -10.93
CA ALA A 153 -8.57 2.74 -10.60
C ALA A 153 -9.95 3.10 -11.18
N ALA A 154 -10.35 4.38 -11.13
CA ALA A 154 -11.58 4.90 -11.74
C ALA A 154 -11.60 4.72 -13.27
N ILE A 155 -10.51 5.04 -13.96
CA ILE A 155 -10.41 4.84 -15.41
C ILE A 155 -10.56 3.35 -15.76
N PHE A 156 -9.88 2.47 -15.02
CA PHE A 156 -10.03 1.02 -15.20
C PHE A 156 -11.48 0.57 -14.98
N HIS A 157 -12.11 1.01 -13.89
CA HIS A 157 -13.49 0.67 -13.59
C HIS A 157 -14.46 1.12 -14.69
N MET A 158 -14.31 2.34 -15.22
CA MET A 158 -15.09 2.82 -16.37
C MET A 158 -14.88 1.97 -17.62
N ARG A 159 -13.64 1.53 -17.89
CA ARG A 159 -13.34 0.62 -19.01
C ARG A 159 -13.98 -0.76 -18.83
N CYS A 160 -13.96 -1.31 -17.61
CA CYS A 160 -14.64 -2.57 -17.30
C CYS A 160 -16.16 -2.50 -17.51
N ILE A 161 -16.78 -1.37 -17.16
CA ILE A 161 -18.22 -1.15 -17.40
C ILE A 161 -18.50 -1.10 -18.91
N LYS A 162 -17.69 -0.36 -19.67
CA LYS A 162 -17.85 -0.26 -21.14
C LYS A 162 -17.63 -1.60 -21.86
N ALA A 163 -16.70 -2.40 -21.37
CA ALA A 163 -16.44 -3.75 -21.89
C ALA A 163 -17.39 -4.82 -21.33
N ALA A 164 -18.44 -4.43 -20.60
CA ALA A 164 -19.45 -5.32 -20.03
C ALA A 164 -18.88 -6.50 -19.22
N VAL A 165 -17.78 -6.27 -18.48
CA VAL A 165 -17.11 -7.32 -17.71
C VAL A 165 -18.05 -7.86 -16.61
N GLN A 166 -18.48 -9.12 -16.75
CA GLN A 166 -19.44 -9.77 -15.83
C GLN A 166 -18.80 -10.38 -14.57
N ALA A 167 -17.48 -10.24 -14.39
CA ALA A 167 -16.78 -10.83 -13.25
C ALA A 167 -17.14 -10.15 -11.91
N LYS A 168 -17.98 -10.81 -11.10
CA LYS A 168 -18.34 -10.38 -9.74
C LYS A 168 -17.12 -10.19 -8.83
N ALA A 169 -16.08 -10.99 -9.06
CA ALA A 169 -14.77 -10.87 -8.41
C ALA A 169 -14.17 -9.46 -8.60
N VAL A 170 -14.08 -8.99 -9.85
CA VAL A 170 -13.52 -7.67 -10.18
C VAL A 170 -14.31 -6.54 -9.53
N LYS A 171 -15.65 -6.60 -9.60
CA LYS A 171 -16.53 -5.61 -8.96
C LYS A 171 -16.30 -5.53 -7.45
N THR A 172 -16.27 -6.68 -6.78
CA THR A 172 -16.06 -6.76 -5.32
C THR A 172 -14.69 -6.22 -4.91
N LEU A 173 -13.66 -6.56 -5.67
CA LEU A 173 -12.28 -6.11 -5.41
C LEU A 173 -12.11 -4.61 -5.63
N LEU A 174 -12.72 -4.05 -6.69
CA LEU A 174 -12.66 -2.61 -6.95
C LEU A 174 -13.36 -1.82 -5.84
N ILE A 175 -14.55 -2.25 -5.39
CA ILE A 175 -15.24 -1.61 -4.26
C ILE A 175 -14.38 -1.66 -2.99
N THR A 176 -13.81 -2.83 -2.70
CA THR A 176 -12.91 -3.03 -1.54
C THR A 176 -11.69 -2.11 -1.61
N LEU A 177 -11.09 -1.99 -2.81
CA LEU A 177 -9.97 -1.10 -3.08
C LEU A 177 -10.36 0.37 -2.89
N TYR A 178 -11.51 0.82 -3.37
CA TYR A 178 -11.99 2.20 -3.16
C TYR A 178 -12.18 2.53 -1.69
N MET A 179 -12.81 1.64 -0.92
CA MET A 179 -12.97 1.81 0.52
C MET A 179 -11.61 1.92 1.22
N SER A 180 -10.69 1.04 0.87
CA SER A 180 -9.33 1.04 1.42
C SER A 180 -8.57 2.34 1.09
N MET A 181 -8.62 2.77 -0.17
CA MET A 181 -7.97 4.00 -0.62
C MET A 181 -8.57 5.24 0.04
N ALA A 182 -9.88 5.28 0.24
CA ALA A 182 -10.53 6.39 0.93
C ALA A 182 -10.06 6.52 2.39
N LEU A 183 -9.94 5.41 3.12
CA LEU A 183 -9.42 5.41 4.50
C LEU A 183 -7.98 5.92 4.58
N ILE A 184 -7.12 5.46 3.66
CA ILE A 184 -5.72 5.92 3.59
C ILE A 184 -5.66 7.41 3.21
N PHE A 185 -6.50 7.85 2.26
CA PHE A 185 -6.55 9.25 1.83
C PHE A 185 -6.97 10.19 2.96
N ILE A 186 -8.02 9.85 3.72
CA ILE A 186 -8.46 10.65 4.88
C ILE A 186 -7.33 10.76 5.92
N ARG A 187 -6.62 9.66 6.18
CA ARG A 187 -5.45 9.64 7.07
C ARG A 187 -4.31 10.53 6.56
N CYS A 188 -4.02 10.53 5.25
CA CYS A 188 -3.01 11.44 4.68
C CYS A 188 -3.42 12.91 4.78
N ILE A 189 -4.70 13.24 4.62
CA ILE A 189 -5.21 14.60 4.88
C ILE A 189 -5.01 14.97 6.34
N TYR A 190 -5.41 14.10 7.27
CA TYR A 190 -5.20 14.31 8.71
C TYR A 190 -3.72 14.60 9.00
N ARG A 191 -2.80 13.80 8.47
CA ARG A 191 -1.35 13.98 8.67
C ARG A 191 -0.84 15.30 8.10
N LEU A 192 -1.33 15.71 6.92
CA LEU A 192 -1.00 17.00 6.34
C LEU A 192 -1.49 18.15 7.23
N VAL A 193 -2.74 18.10 7.70
CA VAL A 193 -3.33 19.13 8.58
C VAL A 193 -2.62 19.16 9.93
N GLU A 194 -2.27 18.01 10.50
CA GLU A 194 -1.48 17.88 11.73
C GLU A 194 -0.12 18.57 11.60
N HIS A 195 0.59 18.36 10.47
CA HIS A 195 1.91 18.96 10.24
C HIS A 195 1.90 20.44 9.86
N THR A 196 0.86 20.88 9.15
CA THR A 196 0.70 22.28 8.70
C THR A 196 0.03 23.16 9.76
N GLY A 197 -0.75 22.56 10.65
CA GLY A 197 -1.59 23.26 11.63
C GLY A 197 -0.85 23.91 12.79
N ASN A 198 0.49 23.92 12.82
CA ASN A 198 1.25 24.49 13.95
C ASN A 198 2.73 24.88 13.63
N THR A 199 3.03 25.44 12.45
CA THR A 199 4.42 25.81 12.06
C THR A 199 4.95 27.14 12.63
N LYS A 200 4.50 27.51 13.83
CA LYS A 200 5.22 28.41 14.74
C LYS A 200 4.94 27.85 16.12
N ILE A 201 5.94 27.74 17.00
CA ILE A 201 5.84 28.06 18.43
C ILE A 201 7.15 27.69 19.13
N ASP A 202 7.70 28.71 19.79
CA ASP A 202 8.75 28.65 20.79
C ASP A 202 8.31 27.79 21.99
N ILE A 203 9.18 26.89 22.40
CA ILE A 203 8.94 25.86 23.44
C ILE A 203 8.94 26.45 24.87
N THR A 204 9.02 27.77 25.01
CA THR A 204 9.17 28.49 26.29
C THR A 204 7.90 29.15 26.80
N ASP A 205 6.83 29.26 26.01
CA ASP A 205 5.59 29.95 26.41
C ASP A 205 4.42 28.98 26.66
N MET A 206 3.94 28.93 27.91
CA MET A 206 2.79 28.12 28.31
C MET A 206 1.46 28.54 27.63
N GLU A 207 1.32 29.81 27.25
CA GLU A 207 0.14 30.32 26.53
C GLU A 207 0.15 29.91 25.05
N ALA A 208 1.34 29.81 24.45
CA ALA A 208 1.55 29.26 23.11
C ALA A 208 1.28 27.73 23.06
N LEU A 209 1.50 27.04 24.18
CA LEU A 209 1.10 25.64 24.36
C LEU A 209 -0.43 25.47 24.45
N LYS A 210 -1.18 26.48 24.88
CA LYS A 210 -2.65 26.47 24.85
C LYS A 210 -3.21 26.76 23.47
N SER A 211 -2.49 27.52 22.63
CA SER A 211 -2.84 27.79 21.22
C SER A 211 -2.44 26.67 20.26
N LEU A 212 -1.98 25.52 20.76
CA LEU A 212 -1.84 24.30 19.98
C LEU A 212 -3.16 23.97 19.28
N SER A 213 -3.10 23.66 17.97
CA SER A 213 -4.24 23.07 17.28
C SER A 213 -4.81 21.93 18.12
N PRO A 214 -6.14 21.89 18.40
CA PRO A 214 -6.77 20.83 19.19
C PRO A 214 -6.41 19.41 18.71
N LEU A 215 -6.02 19.30 17.45
CA LEU A 215 -5.55 18.10 16.77
C LEU A 215 -4.29 17.48 17.38
N LEU A 216 -3.34 18.30 17.87
CA LEU A 216 -2.12 17.82 18.53
C LEU A 216 -2.28 17.70 20.05
N ARG A 217 -3.28 18.40 20.60
CA ARG A 217 -3.55 18.47 22.05
C ARG A 217 -4.30 17.24 22.57
N TYR A 218 -5.18 16.66 21.77
CA TYR A 218 -5.97 15.50 22.17
C TYR A 218 -5.54 14.25 21.40
N GLU A 219 -5.00 13.26 22.12
CA GLU A 219 -4.67 11.95 21.54
C GLU A 219 -5.87 11.24 20.90
N VAL A 220 -7.10 11.65 21.25
CA VAL A 220 -8.34 11.13 20.67
C VAL A 220 -8.34 11.26 19.15
N PHE A 221 -7.83 12.37 18.59
CA PHE A 221 -7.77 12.55 17.14
C PHE A 221 -6.80 11.58 16.46
N PHE A 222 -5.67 11.29 17.11
CA PHE A 222 -4.76 10.23 16.67
C PHE A 222 -5.47 8.87 16.68
N TYR A 223 -6.18 8.49 17.75
CA TYR A 223 -6.89 7.21 17.76
C TYR A 223 -7.97 7.09 16.69
N ILE A 224 -8.69 8.18 16.37
CA ILE A 224 -9.73 8.17 15.35
C ILE A 224 -9.12 8.14 13.94
N PHE A 225 -8.24 9.08 13.61
CA PHE A 225 -7.78 9.29 12.23
C PHE A 225 -6.53 8.48 11.85
N GLU A 226 -5.72 8.06 12.83
CA GLU A 226 -4.57 7.17 12.58
C GLU A 226 -4.93 5.72 12.88
N ALA A 227 -5.22 5.40 14.13
CA ALA A 227 -5.36 4.02 14.57
C ALA A 227 -6.60 3.34 13.97
N THR A 228 -7.77 3.97 14.11
CA THR A 228 -9.05 3.38 13.71
C THR A 228 -9.15 3.24 12.19
N LEU A 229 -8.72 4.25 11.42
CA LEU A 229 -8.74 4.16 9.95
C LEU A 229 -7.86 3.00 9.44
N MET A 230 -6.67 2.80 10.02
CA MET A 230 -5.77 1.72 9.60
C MET A 230 -6.24 0.33 10.06
N PHE A 231 -6.86 0.27 11.24
CA PHE A 231 -7.52 -0.94 11.71
C PHE A 231 -8.68 -1.35 10.80
N LEU A 232 -9.58 -0.42 10.49
CA LEU A 232 -10.69 -0.64 9.55
C LEU A 232 -10.18 -1.06 8.17
N ASN A 233 -9.11 -0.43 7.69
CA ASN A 233 -8.50 -0.78 6.42
C ASN A 233 -8.02 -2.24 6.39
N SER A 234 -7.35 -2.67 7.46
CA SER A 234 -6.87 -4.05 7.60
C SER A 234 -8.04 -5.04 7.74
N ALA A 235 -9.10 -4.67 8.46
CA ALA A 235 -10.30 -5.47 8.63
C ALA A 235 -11.05 -5.68 7.31
N ILE A 236 -11.18 -4.64 6.48
CA ILE A 236 -11.80 -4.72 5.16
C ILE A 236 -11.08 -5.76 4.28
N TRP A 237 -9.75 -5.70 4.21
CA TRP A 237 -8.98 -6.67 3.43
C TRP A 237 -8.95 -8.09 4.02
N ASN A 238 -9.18 -8.22 5.32
CA ASN A 238 -9.35 -9.51 5.97
C ASN A 238 -10.68 -10.17 5.59
N VAL A 239 -11.78 -9.39 5.57
CA VAL A 239 -13.12 -9.87 5.20
C VAL A 239 -13.20 -10.14 3.69
N TRP A 240 -12.81 -9.18 2.86
CA TRP A 240 -12.81 -9.28 1.39
C TRP A 240 -11.43 -9.67 0.87
N ASN A 241 -11.00 -10.87 1.24
CA ASN A 241 -9.72 -11.43 0.87
C ASN A 241 -9.55 -11.52 -0.67
N PRO A 242 -8.53 -10.86 -1.26
CA PRO A 242 -8.34 -10.84 -2.70
C PRO A 242 -7.94 -12.20 -3.30
N GLY A 243 -7.30 -13.06 -2.51
CA GLY A 243 -6.99 -14.44 -2.90
C GLY A 243 -8.21 -15.36 -2.97
N ARG A 244 -9.37 -14.95 -2.46
CA ARG A 244 -10.65 -15.66 -2.67
C ARG A 244 -11.26 -15.36 -4.04
N PHE A 245 -10.98 -14.17 -4.57
CA PHE A 245 -11.61 -13.65 -5.78
C PHE A 245 -10.71 -13.71 -7.01
N LEU A 246 -9.38 -13.71 -6.83
CA LEU A 246 -8.42 -13.84 -7.91
C LEU A 246 -7.86 -15.26 -7.98
N PRO A 247 -7.62 -15.81 -9.19
CA PRO A 247 -6.92 -17.07 -9.35
C PRO A 247 -5.56 -17.07 -8.65
N SER A 248 -5.22 -18.19 -8.02
CA SER A 248 -3.94 -18.37 -7.33
C SER A 248 -2.73 -18.28 -8.29
N SER A 249 -2.93 -18.63 -9.57
CA SER A 249 -1.94 -18.47 -10.64
C SER A 249 -1.94 -17.03 -11.17
N PRO A 250 -0.78 -16.36 -11.21
CA PRO A 250 -0.70 -15.02 -11.81
C PRO A 250 -0.93 -14.94 -13.31
N HIS A 251 -1.04 -16.11 -13.95
CA HIS A 251 -1.03 -16.29 -15.39
C HIS A 251 -2.42 -16.61 -15.95
N THR A 252 -3.45 -16.59 -15.09
CA THR A 252 -4.84 -16.70 -15.52
C THR A 252 -5.38 -15.31 -15.83
N TYR A 253 -5.90 -15.12 -17.05
CA TYR A 253 -6.58 -13.90 -17.47
C TYR A 253 -8.00 -14.20 -17.91
N LEU A 254 -8.88 -13.21 -17.78
CA LEU A 254 -10.25 -13.26 -18.28
C LEU A 254 -10.24 -12.83 -19.75
N ALA A 255 -10.59 -13.77 -20.63
CA ALA A 255 -10.81 -13.49 -22.04
C ALA A 255 -12.12 -12.70 -22.24
N GLN A 256 -12.28 -12.06 -23.41
CA GLN A 256 -13.43 -11.17 -23.67
C GLN A 256 -14.77 -11.90 -23.73
N ASP A 257 -14.74 -13.21 -23.96
CA ASP A 257 -15.87 -14.15 -23.93
C ASP A 257 -16.28 -14.54 -22.49
N GLY A 258 -15.52 -14.12 -21.48
CA GLY A 258 -15.75 -14.46 -20.07
C GLY A 258 -15.14 -15.81 -19.64
N THR A 259 -14.36 -16.48 -20.49
CA THR A 259 -13.63 -17.69 -20.11
C THR A 259 -12.30 -17.33 -19.43
N GLU A 260 -11.87 -18.14 -18.47
CA GLU A 260 -10.57 -18.00 -17.81
C GLU A 260 -9.52 -18.78 -18.61
N ALA A 261 -8.60 -18.08 -19.26
CA ALA A 261 -7.49 -18.68 -20.00
C ALA A 261 -6.21 -18.63 -19.17
N THR A 262 -5.46 -19.74 -19.13
CA THR A 262 -4.19 -19.85 -18.39
C THR A 262 -3.01 -19.77 -19.35
N VAL A 263 -2.16 -18.76 -19.20
CA VAL A 263 -0.88 -18.70 -19.92
C VAL A 263 0.10 -19.69 -19.30
N GLU A 264 0.63 -20.60 -20.11
CA GLU A 264 1.72 -21.47 -19.71
C GLU A 264 3.02 -20.66 -19.59
N VAL A 265 3.67 -20.71 -18.42
CA VAL A 265 4.86 -19.89 -18.14
C VAL A 265 6.09 -20.76 -18.00
N ILE A 266 7.08 -20.47 -18.86
CA ILE A 266 8.43 -21.04 -18.79
C ILE A 266 9.02 -20.74 -17.39
N PRO A 267 9.51 -21.77 -16.65
CA PRO A 267 9.99 -21.63 -15.28
C PRO A 267 11.16 -20.64 -15.17
N ASP A 268 11.13 -19.81 -14.12
CA ASP A 268 12.13 -18.76 -13.88
C ASP A 268 13.40 -19.32 -13.21
N GLY A 269 14.45 -19.51 -14.01
CA GLY A 269 15.75 -20.07 -13.60
C GLY A 269 16.67 -19.15 -12.78
N ARG A 270 16.18 -18.03 -12.23
CA ARG A 270 17.01 -17.10 -11.43
C ARG A 270 17.30 -17.60 -10.02
N SER A 271 18.48 -17.24 -9.50
CA SER A 271 18.85 -17.47 -8.10
C SER A 271 17.90 -16.74 -7.13
N LEU A 272 17.68 -17.33 -5.96
CA LEU A 272 16.78 -16.77 -4.93
C LEU A 272 17.18 -15.34 -4.54
N LEU A 273 18.48 -15.03 -4.50
CA LEU A 273 19.00 -13.72 -4.15
C LEU A 273 18.64 -12.67 -5.22
N ALA A 274 18.74 -13.02 -6.51
CA ALA A 274 18.31 -12.13 -7.60
C ALA A 274 16.79 -11.91 -7.59
N LYS A 275 16.00 -12.91 -7.19
CA LYS A 275 14.54 -12.79 -7.02
C LYS A 275 14.20 -11.84 -5.86
N ILE A 276 14.86 -11.98 -4.72
CA ILE A 276 14.67 -11.12 -3.54
C ILE A 276 15.13 -9.70 -3.84
N ALA A 277 16.31 -9.50 -4.45
CA ALA A 277 16.81 -8.18 -4.83
C ALA A 277 15.90 -7.48 -5.85
N ASN A 278 15.34 -8.21 -6.82
CA ASN A 278 14.36 -7.68 -7.76
C ASN A 278 13.07 -7.26 -7.05
N VAL A 279 12.59 -8.01 -6.06
CA VAL A 279 11.41 -7.63 -5.26
C VAL A 279 11.70 -6.42 -4.38
N LEU A 280 12.83 -6.39 -3.68
CA LEU A 280 13.25 -5.29 -2.80
C LEU A 280 13.46 -3.98 -3.55
N THR A 281 13.85 -4.07 -4.82
CA THR A 281 14.08 -2.89 -5.69
C THR A 281 12.85 -2.57 -6.53
N PHE A 282 11.68 -3.12 -6.18
CA PHE A 282 10.42 -2.94 -6.92
C PHE A 282 10.49 -3.31 -8.41
N GLY A 283 11.47 -4.10 -8.83
CA GLY A 283 11.66 -4.49 -10.24
C GLY A 283 12.74 -3.72 -11.00
N LEU A 284 13.47 -2.81 -10.34
CA LEU A 284 14.54 -2.00 -10.96
C LEU A 284 15.81 -2.82 -11.24
N LEU A 285 16.24 -3.66 -10.28
CA LEU A 285 17.45 -4.47 -10.42
C LEU A 285 17.11 -5.91 -10.77
N PHE A 286 17.90 -6.51 -11.67
CA PHE A 286 17.72 -7.88 -12.15
C PHE A 286 16.35 -8.15 -12.81
N ARG A 287 15.83 -7.20 -13.60
CA ARG A 287 14.56 -7.34 -14.34
C ARG A 287 14.54 -8.54 -15.29
N ARG A 288 13.41 -9.26 -15.39
CA ARG A 288 13.21 -10.42 -16.29
C ARG A 288 13.42 -9.99 -17.74
N LYS A 289 14.43 -10.58 -18.41
CA LYS A 289 14.88 -10.11 -19.73
C LYS A 289 14.00 -10.57 -20.89
N ASN A 290 13.15 -11.59 -20.75
CA ASN A 290 12.17 -11.98 -21.77
C ASN A 290 10.97 -12.62 -21.09
N THR A 291 9.80 -11.98 -21.22
CA THR A 291 8.51 -12.67 -21.11
C THR A 291 7.95 -12.72 -22.53
N THR A 292 8.33 -13.75 -23.29
CA THR A 292 7.59 -14.07 -24.51
C THR A 292 6.28 -14.68 -24.04
N VAL A 293 5.23 -13.84 -23.91
CA VAL A 293 3.86 -14.32 -23.69
C VAL A 293 3.40 -14.85 -25.03
N ILE A 294 3.52 -16.16 -25.24
CA ILE A 294 2.94 -16.80 -26.41
C ILE A 294 1.42 -16.84 -26.16
N PHE A 295 0.69 -15.92 -26.78
CA PHE A 295 -0.77 -15.97 -26.86
C PHE A 295 -1.19 -17.07 -27.84
N GLU A 296 -0.92 -18.33 -27.49
CA GLU A 296 -1.14 -19.45 -28.40
C GLU A 296 -2.64 -19.65 -28.71
N GLU A 297 -3.51 -19.33 -27.75
CA GLU A 297 -4.97 -19.46 -27.94
C GLU A 297 -5.58 -18.36 -28.81
N LEU A 298 -5.13 -17.10 -28.72
CA LEU A 298 -5.63 -16.03 -29.61
C LEU A 298 -5.17 -16.24 -31.04
N ALA A 299 -3.93 -16.68 -31.25
CA ALA A 299 -3.40 -16.95 -32.60
C ALA A 299 -3.97 -18.23 -33.22
N ALA A 300 -4.45 -19.18 -32.41
CA ALA A 300 -5.17 -20.37 -32.89
C ALA A 300 -6.61 -20.03 -33.28
N TYR A 301 -7.30 -19.21 -32.50
CA TYR A 301 -8.67 -18.75 -32.80
C TYR A 301 -8.72 -17.89 -34.08
N ASP A 302 -7.86 -16.87 -34.18
CA ASP A 302 -7.77 -16.00 -35.38
C ASP A 302 -7.42 -16.81 -36.65
N ARG A 303 -6.54 -17.82 -36.53
CA ARG A 303 -6.22 -18.71 -37.66
C ARG A 303 -7.37 -19.63 -38.04
N SER A 304 -8.14 -20.12 -37.08
CA SER A 304 -9.31 -20.95 -37.34
C SER A 304 -10.45 -20.16 -37.99
N GLU A 305 -10.64 -18.90 -37.60
CA GLU A 305 -11.62 -18.00 -38.20
C GLU A 305 -11.20 -17.59 -39.63
N GLN A 306 -9.92 -17.25 -39.83
CA GLN A 306 -9.39 -16.97 -41.18
C GLN A 306 -9.40 -18.20 -42.10
N ALA A 307 -9.18 -19.40 -41.57
CA ALA A 307 -9.30 -20.65 -42.33
C ALA A 307 -10.76 -21.00 -42.67
N GLY A 308 -11.71 -20.76 -41.76
CA GLY A 308 -13.14 -20.96 -42.02
C GLY A 308 -13.71 -20.00 -43.06
N VAL A 309 -13.23 -18.75 -43.10
CA VAL A 309 -13.64 -17.74 -44.09
C VAL A 309 -13.05 -18.01 -45.48
N GLN A 310 -11.91 -18.69 -45.59
CA GLN A 310 -11.30 -19.08 -46.87
C GLN A 310 -11.96 -20.31 -47.52
N VAL A 311 -12.58 -21.19 -46.73
CA VAL A 311 -13.23 -22.42 -47.24
C VAL A 311 -14.66 -22.16 -47.77
N HIS A 312 -15.24 -20.99 -47.45
CA HIS A 312 -16.60 -20.60 -47.85
C HIS A 312 -16.68 -19.54 -48.97
N LYS A 313 -15.58 -19.32 -49.71
CA LYS A 313 -15.58 -18.58 -50.99
C LYS A 313 -15.33 -19.52 -52.15
#